data_AF-A0A9P5D7B5-F1
#
_entry.id   AF-A0A9P5D7B5-F1
#
_cell.length_a   1.000
_cell.length_b   1.000
_cell.length_c   1.000
_cell.angle_alpha   90.00
_cell.angle_beta   90.00
_cell.angle_gamma   90.00
#
_symmetry.space_group_name_H-M   'P 1'
#
loop_
_entity.id
_entity.type
_entity.pdbx_description
1 polymer ?
#
loop_
_entity_poly.entity_id
_entity_poly.type
_entity_poly.pdbx_seq_one_letter_code
_entity_poly.pdbx_strand_id
1 'polypeptide(L)' 'MAKKKSRIINVRLISMAMTGFFYNFKRPRTANPMGMLKYDPIGKFDLQPPTLSLLLHLLHRREPIIGDGKIK' A
#
# COMPACT_ATOMS: atom_id res chain seq x y z
N MET A 1 -5.93 34.65 -34.56
CA MET A 1 -4.79 34.38 -33.66
C MET A 1 -4.72 32.89 -33.37
N ALA A 2 -3.61 32.21 -33.69
CA ALA A 2 -3.49 30.77 -33.45
C ALA A 2 -3.24 30.48 -31.95
N LYS A 3 -4.04 29.58 -31.35
CA LYS A 3 -3.89 29.17 -29.95
C LYS A 3 -2.59 28.39 -29.77
N LYS A 4 -1.66 28.93 -28.97
CA LYS A 4 -0.37 28.29 -28.70
C LYS A 4 -0.56 26.97 -27.95
N LYS A 5 -0.03 25.87 -28.49
CA LYS A 5 -0.08 24.54 -27.88
C LYS A 5 0.93 24.43 -26.73
N SER A 6 0.51 23.92 -25.58
CA SER A 6 1.41 23.74 -24.42
C SER A 6 2.52 22.73 -24.72
N ARG A 7 3.74 23.02 -24.26
CA ARG A 7 4.92 22.13 -24.35
C ARG A 7 4.85 20.98 -23.34
N ILE A 8 4.21 21.20 -22.20
CA ILE A 8 4.07 20.23 -21.11
C ILE A 8 2.65 19.67 -21.13
N ILE A 9 2.55 18.35 -20.96
CA ILE A 9 1.28 17.63 -20.85
C ILE A 9 1.17 16.89 -19.53
N ASN A 10 -0.06 16.83 -19.01
CA ASN A 10 -0.40 15.92 -17.93
C ASN A 10 -0.65 14.53 -18.52
N VAL A 11 -0.10 13.51 -17.89
CA VAL A 11 -0.23 12.11 -18.27
C VAL A 11 -0.55 11.26 -17.05
N ARG A 12 -1.25 10.16 -17.28
CA ARG A 12 -1.52 9.14 -16.26
C ARG A 12 -0.56 7.98 -16.45
N LEU A 13 0.23 7.67 -15.43
CA LEU A 13 1.04 6.46 -15.38
C LEU A 13 0.19 5.36 -14.75
N ILE A 14 -0.18 4.36 -15.54
CA ILE A 14 -1.08 3.27 -15.12
C ILE A 14 -0.23 2.17 -14.45
N SER A 15 -0.75 1.58 -13.37
CA SER A 15 -0.10 0.45 -12.72
C SER A 15 0.08 -0.74 -13.67
N MET A 16 1.25 -1.38 -13.59
CA MET A 16 1.56 -2.58 -14.38
C MET A 16 0.74 -3.80 -13.92
N ALA A 17 0.28 -3.82 -12.67
CA ALA A 17 -0.54 -4.90 -12.11
C ALA A 17 -2.02 -4.84 -12.54
N MET A 18 -2.38 -3.97 -13.49
CA MET A 18 -3.74 -3.81 -14.02
C MET A 18 -4.83 -3.56 -12.96
N THR A 19 -4.46 -2.98 -11.82
CA THR A 19 -5.36 -2.66 -10.70
C THR A 19 -6.25 -1.43 -10.94
N GLY A 20 -6.03 -0.70 -12.02
CA GLY A 20 -6.68 0.58 -12.30
C GLY A 20 -6.11 1.77 -11.51
N PHE A 21 -5.16 1.56 -10.60
CA PHE A 21 -4.47 2.65 -9.90
C PHE A 21 -3.52 3.40 -10.85
N PHE A 22 -3.45 4.73 -10.72
CA PHE A 22 -2.59 5.56 -11.54
C PHE A 22 -2.04 6.78 -10.79
N TYR A 23 -0.89 7.26 -11.25
CA TYR A 23 -0.31 8.52 -10.82
C TYR A 23 -0.41 9.58 -11.91
N ASN A 24 -0.69 10.82 -11.52
CA ASN A 24 -0.64 11.97 -12.42
C ASN A 24 0.78 12.53 -12.48
N PHE A 25 1.27 12.76 -13.70
CA PHE A 25 2.58 13.38 -13.94
C PHE A 25 2.52 14.43 -15.01
N LYS A 26 3.55 15.27 -15.05
CA LYS A 26 3.78 16.23 -16.12
C LYS A 26 5.00 15.78 -16.92
N ARG A 27 4.89 15.70 -18.24
CA ARG A 27 6.03 15.44 -19.13
C ARG A 27 6.05 16.36 -20.35
N PRO A 28 7.21 16.62 -20.97
CA PRO A 28 7.29 17.26 -22.27
C PRO A 28 6.62 16.41 -23.35
N ARG A 29 5.93 17.04 -24.31
CA ARG A 29 5.20 16.32 -25.38
C ARG A 29 6.10 15.50 -26.31
N THR A 30 7.33 15.95 -26.49
CA THR A 30 8.32 15.32 -27.38
C THR A 30 9.06 14.16 -26.72
N ALA A 31 8.91 13.97 -25.40
CA ALA A 31 9.57 12.90 -24.67
C ALA A 31 8.82 11.57 -24.84
N ASN A 32 9.60 10.48 -24.77
CA ASN A 32 9.08 9.11 -24.85
C ASN A 32 8.10 8.80 -23.70
N PRO A 33 7.26 7.75 -23.85
CA PRO A 33 6.46 7.22 -22.76
C PRO A 33 7.32 6.91 -21.53
N MET A 34 6.77 7.20 -20.34
CA MET A 34 7.46 6.98 -19.07
C MET A 34 7.06 5.62 -18.50
N GLY A 35 8.04 4.90 -17.94
CA GLY A 35 7.83 3.72 -17.10
C GLY A 35 8.56 3.93 -15.77
N MET A 36 7.90 3.65 -14.65
CA MET A 36 8.49 3.80 -13.31
C MET A 36 8.06 2.64 -12.42
N LEU A 37 8.97 2.20 -11.56
CA LEU A 37 8.66 1.28 -10.47
C LEU A 37 8.12 2.09 -9.28
N LYS A 38 6.80 2.15 -9.15
CA LYS A 38 6.11 2.81 -8.04
C LYS A 38 5.24 1.83 -7.27
N TYR A 39 4.99 2.19 -6.01
CA TYR A 39 4.08 1.46 -5.16
C TYR A 39 2.64 1.55 -5.69
N ASP A 40 1.98 0.40 -5.80
CA ASP A 40 0.55 0.29 -6.08
C ASP A 40 -0.17 -0.20 -4.81
N PRO A 41 -0.97 0.66 -4.15
CA PRO A 41 -1.66 0.28 -2.93
C PRO A 41 -2.73 -0.79 -3.10
N ILE A 42 -3.22 -1.01 -4.32
CA ILE A 42 -4.24 -2.03 -4.60
C ILE A 42 -3.59 -3.40 -4.82
N GLY A 43 -2.39 -3.41 -5.41
CA GLY A 43 -1.61 -4.64 -5.65
C GLY A 43 -0.99 -5.24 -4.40
N LYS A 44 -1.14 -4.59 -3.23
CA LYS A 44 -0.97 -5.30 -1.96
C LYS A 44 -2.12 -6.30 -1.86
N PHE A 45 -1.84 -7.54 -2.21
CA PHE A 45 -2.54 -8.65 -1.56
C PHE A 45 -2.53 -8.32 -0.09
N ASP A 46 -3.71 -8.23 0.52
CA ASP A 46 -3.90 -8.06 1.96
C ASP A 46 -3.29 -9.26 2.70
N LEU A 47 -1.97 -9.40 2.69
CA LEU A 47 -1.22 -9.81 3.86
C LEU A 47 -1.37 -8.66 4.86
N GLN A 48 -2.60 -8.42 5.31
CA GLN A 48 -2.79 -8.09 6.70
C GLN A 48 -2.07 -9.21 7.43
N PRO A 49 -0.96 -8.96 8.13
CA PRO A 49 -0.47 -10.00 8.99
C PRO A 49 -1.57 -10.16 10.06
N PRO A 50 -2.20 -11.33 10.25
CA PRO A 50 -2.99 -11.57 11.45
C PRO A 50 -2.12 -11.56 12.72
N THR A 51 -0.83 -11.23 12.63
CA THR A 51 0.14 -11.37 13.71
C THR A 51 -0.15 -10.45 14.88
N LEU A 52 -0.64 -9.22 14.66
CA LEU A 52 -0.99 -8.33 15.78
C LEU A 52 -2.26 -8.76 16.50
N SER A 53 -3.26 -9.29 15.77
CA SER A 53 -4.48 -9.84 16.38
C SER A 53 -4.20 -11.13 17.13
N LEU A 54 -3.38 -12.03 16.58
CA LEU A 54 -2.99 -13.28 17.22
C LEU A 54 -2.10 -13.04 18.44
N LEU A 55 -1.14 -12.10 18.36
CA LEU A 55 -0.29 -11.72 19.50
C LEU A 55 -1.10 -11.07 20.61
N LEU A 56 -2.07 -10.21 20.29
CA LEU A 56 -2.97 -9.61 21.27
C LEU A 56 -3.91 -10.66 21.89
N HIS A 57 -4.46 -11.59 21.11
CA HIS A 57 -5.26 -12.70 21.63
C HIS A 57 -4.44 -13.69 22.48
N LEU A 58 -3.16 -13.92 22.15
CA LEU A 58 -2.25 -14.73 22.94
C LEU A 58 -1.80 -14.02 24.24
N LEU A 59 -1.68 -12.69 24.23
CA LEU A 59 -1.35 -11.90 25.42
C LEU A 59 -2.49 -11.88 26.45
N HIS A 60 -3.75 -11.98 26.01
CA HIS A 60 -4.94 -11.96 26.88
C HIS A 60 -5.41 -13.36 27.33
N ARG A 61 -4.68 -14.44 27.00
CA ARG A 61 -5.05 -15.84 27.30
C ARG A 61 -4.17 -16.50 28.37
N ARG A 62 -3.45 -15.74 29.19
CA ARG A 62 -2.75 -16.28 30.37
C ARG A 62 -3.52 -15.93 31.63
N GLU A 63 -4.45 -16.81 32.00
CA GLU A 63 -4.97 -16.87 33.36
C GLU A 63 -3.79 -17.17 34.31
N PRO A 64 -3.56 -16.37 35.37
CA PRO A 64 -2.61 -16.74 36.40
C PRO A 64 -3.16 -17.94 37.16
N ILE A 65 -2.45 -19.07 37.10
CA ILE A 65 -2.69 -20.21 37.99
C ILE A 65 -2.32 -19.73 39.39
N ILE A 66 -3.33 -19.32 40.17
CA ILE A 66 -3.19 -19.02 41.59
C ILE A 66 -2.84 -20.36 42.25
N GLY A 67 -1.56 -20.53 42.57
CA GLY A 67 -1.07 -21.65 43.33
C GLY A 67 -1.65 -21.57 44.74
N ASP A 68 -2.52 -22.52 45.06
CA ASP A 68 -3.09 -22.66 46.39
C ASP A 68 -1.98 -23.06 47.36
N GLY A 69 -1.49 -22.07 48.12
CA GLY A 69 -0.72 -22.32 49.31
C GLY A 69 -1.59 -23.03 50.35
N LYS A 70 -1.40 -24.34 50.55
CA LYS A 70 -1.72 -24.99 51.81
C LYS A 70 -0.77 -26.14 52.13
N ILE A 71 -0.02 -25.92 53.21
CA ILE A 71 0.73 -26.92 53.96
C ILE A 71 -0.30 -27.81 54.67
N LYS A 72 -0.34 -29.11 54.33
CA LYS A 72 -0.59 -30.28 55.19
C LYS A 72 -0.70 -31.55 54.34
#